data_AF-A0A9D2A0S4-F1
#
_entry.id   AF-A0A9D2A0S4-F1
#
_cell.length_a   1.000
_cell.length_b   1.000
_cell.length_c   1.000
_cell.angle_alpha   90.00
_cell.angle_beta   90.00
_cell.angle_gamma   90.00
#
_symmetry.space_group_name_H-M   'P 1'
#
loop_
_entity.id
_entity.type
_entity.pdbx_description
1 polymer ?
#
loop_
_entity_poly.entity_id
_entity_poly.type
_entity_poly.pdbx_seq_one_letter_code
_entity_poly.pdbx_strand_id
1 'polypeptide(L)'
;MRKKALIVTVISVLAVIACAVTLFACKPTEYTVTFELGGGEMQVQSLTVEKGEAVDLSAYTPTRQGYVFTGWTDESGNAVTLTVVNSDVTFTAGWQAAQNTVTYYVNGEEYLVTSALTGETVTLASYDSEETGEFFGWFTDGEMTSLAGTAVVVAPAGTVLYGAFIDGGYFSVTFDYSILSGEVRINGLKDASVESVFIPSAYGNYSVRVDAESFRNITSLKTVYLGETVTIDGGAFAGSGVDEVVCMGENYRVSNGALYYEHELVFALADTGGDYEVFEGTTAIRAYAFAGNKKLTGVTLPASLTKVENRIFADCADALKVVLRANVNSGFFPEWNCKGYTGEETYSYTFAVDGEENDYTYTVSDGKAYIFEYEGSGGDIVVPRTLGGYPVCGIGGRAFAGTDIKSVTVHSGIEYAANEAFASCQSLVSVEFEGEATTLGAGIFADCSALKSVILPSALASIPSDAFTGCSSLDNIILPDTLEIIEAYAFYETAIKEITIPASVISIEEGALGGTVPPETPVAISVYDDKGFDWYNIVGGNFELRYI
;
A
#
# COMPACT_ATOMS: atom_id res chain seq x y z
N MET A 1 -68.43 -20.17 46.54
CA MET A 1 -69.26 -20.73 47.64
C MET A 1 -68.66 -20.21 48.94
N ARG A 2 -69.28 -19.47 49.86
CA ARG A 2 -70.68 -19.28 50.28
C ARG A 2 -70.90 -17.81 50.69
N LYS A 3 -72.03 -17.25 50.26
CA LYS A 3 -72.67 -16.05 50.78
C LYS A 3 -73.16 -16.28 52.22
N LYS A 4 -73.04 -15.29 53.10
CA LYS A 4 -73.89 -15.05 54.28
C LYS A 4 -74.16 -13.53 54.32
N ALA A 5 -75.22 -13.06 53.69
CA ALA A 5 -76.55 -12.86 54.27
C ALA A 5 -76.52 -11.79 55.38
N LEU A 6 -76.69 -10.54 54.95
CA LEU A 6 -76.99 -9.36 55.76
C LEU A 6 -78.46 -9.45 56.19
N ILE A 7 -78.74 -9.43 57.49
CA ILE A 7 -80.07 -9.25 58.06
C ILE A 7 -80.17 -7.78 58.46
N VAL A 8 -81.06 -7.01 57.82
CA VAL A 8 -81.64 -5.81 58.44
C VAL A 8 -83.14 -5.84 58.17
N THR A 9 -83.87 -6.16 59.23
CA THR A 9 -85.33 -6.13 59.30
C THR A 9 -85.75 -4.74 59.75
N VAL A 10 -86.56 -4.01 58.97
CA VAL A 10 -87.43 -2.96 59.49
C VAL A 10 -88.82 -3.14 58.87
N ILE A 11 -89.80 -3.36 59.74
CA ILE A 11 -91.22 -3.57 59.43
C ILE A 11 -91.96 -2.25 59.60
N SER A 12 -93.06 -2.15 58.85
CA SER A 12 -94.25 -1.27 58.97
C SER A 12 -94.16 0.19 58.49
N VAL A 13 -95.19 0.82 57.93
CA VAL A 13 -96.48 0.47 57.26
C VAL A 13 -96.95 1.82 56.65
N LEU A 14 -97.71 1.78 55.54
CA LEU A 14 -98.60 2.83 54.99
C LEU A 14 -98.05 3.95 54.08
N ALA A 15 -98.85 4.16 53.03
CA ALA A 15 -98.99 5.33 52.14
C ALA A 15 -98.01 5.46 50.96
N VAL A 16 -98.59 5.20 49.79
CA VAL A 16 -98.12 5.57 48.45
C VAL A 16 -97.62 7.01 48.42
N ILE A 17 -96.31 7.18 48.25
CA ILE A 17 -95.73 8.23 47.41
C ILE A 17 -94.71 7.53 46.53
N ALA A 18 -95.03 7.43 45.24
CA ALA A 18 -94.07 7.06 44.22
C ALA A 18 -93.00 8.15 44.14
N CYS A 19 -91.97 8.04 44.96
CA CYS A 19 -90.71 8.73 44.71
C CYS A 19 -89.89 7.75 43.88
N ALA A 20 -89.72 8.04 42.59
CA ALA A 20 -88.74 7.34 41.78
C ALA A 20 -87.37 7.53 42.45
N VAL A 21 -86.88 6.48 43.13
CA VAL A 21 -85.48 6.44 43.54
C VAL A 21 -84.72 5.98 42.31
N THR A 22 -84.26 6.96 41.52
CA THR A 22 -83.26 6.70 40.49
C THR A 22 -81.96 6.34 41.21
N LEU A 23 -81.70 5.04 41.38
CA LEU A 23 -80.39 4.55 41.78
C LEU A 23 -79.43 4.82 40.62
N PHE A 24 -78.70 5.91 40.68
CA PHE A 24 -77.53 6.09 39.84
C PHE A 24 -76.51 5.04 40.28
N ALA A 25 -76.18 4.09 39.41
CA ALA A 25 -74.94 3.33 39.55
C ALA A 25 -73.81 4.34 39.36
N CYS A 26 -73.31 4.90 40.46
CA CYS A 26 -72.10 5.70 40.42
C CYS A 26 -70.99 4.74 40.01
N LYS A 27 -70.39 4.94 38.82
CA LYS A 27 -69.12 4.28 38.53
C LYS A 27 -68.17 4.63 39.67
N PRO A 28 -67.48 3.65 40.27
CA PRO A 28 -66.47 3.94 41.26
C PRO A 28 -65.45 4.90 40.64
N THR A 29 -65.03 5.91 41.41
CA THR A 29 -63.98 6.81 40.95
C THR A 29 -62.71 5.99 40.83
N GLU A 30 -62.17 5.88 39.61
CA GLU A 30 -60.94 5.14 39.33
C GLU A 30 -59.77 6.13 39.22
N TYR A 31 -58.59 5.68 39.59
CA TYR A 31 -57.32 6.40 39.46
C TYR A 31 -56.26 5.51 38.84
N THR A 32 -55.26 6.12 38.22
CA THR A 32 -54.15 5.43 37.58
C THR A 32 -52.93 5.37 38.48
N VAL A 33 -52.38 4.16 38.64
CA VAL A 33 -51.05 3.94 39.21
C VAL A 33 -50.10 3.71 38.05
N THR A 34 -49.09 4.57 37.89
CA THR A 34 -48.09 4.48 36.83
C THR A 34 -46.75 4.01 37.39
N PHE A 35 -46.07 3.10 36.69
CA PHE A 35 -44.75 2.60 37.05
C PHE A 35 -43.69 3.14 36.10
N GLU A 36 -42.82 4.02 36.59
CA GLU A 36 -41.66 4.51 35.85
C GLU A 36 -40.44 3.61 36.09
N LEU A 37 -40.03 2.88 35.06
CA LEU A 37 -39.05 1.80 35.21
C LEU A 37 -37.59 2.23 35.16
N GLY A 38 -37.28 3.46 34.75
CA GLY A 38 -35.91 3.99 34.76
C GLY A 38 -34.90 3.12 33.98
N GLY A 39 -35.29 2.60 32.81
CA GLY A 39 -34.48 1.70 31.97
C GLY A 39 -34.57 0.20 32.31
N GLY A 40 -35.45 -0.19 33.24
CA GLY A 40 -35.85 -1.59 33.46
C GLY A 40 -37.06 -2.02 32.64
N GLU A 41 -37.43 -3.29 32.76
CA GLU A 41 -38.52 -3.95 32.04
C GLU A 41 -39.52 -4.58 33.01
N MET A 42 -40.81 -4.43 32.72
CA MET A 42 -41.92 -5.05 33.44
C MET A 42 -43.15 -5.15 32.53
N GLN A 43 -43.89 -6.25 32.65
CA GLN A 43 -45.06 -6.53 31.79
C GLN A 43 -46.23 -5.58 32.04
N VAL A 44 -46.38 -5.08 33.27
CA VAL A 44 -47.45 -4.16 33.67
C VAL A 44 -46.82 -2.82 33.99
N GLN A 45 -47.17 -1.76 33.24
CA GLN A 45 -46.58 -0.42 33.43
C GLN A 45 -47.58 0.60 33.98
N SER A 46 -48.85 0.23 34.03
CA SER A 46 -49.88 0.99 34.74
C SER A 46 -51.03 0.09 35.19
N LEU A 47 -51.76 0.54 36.21
CA LEU A 47 -52.97 -0.08 36.72
C LEU A 47 -54.07 0.98 36.81
N THR A 48 -55.31 0.55 36.59
CA THR A 48 -56.51 1.34 36.92
C THR A 48 -57.15 0.74 38.15
N VAL A 49 -57.31 1.54 39.21
CA VAL A 49 -57.67 1.06 40.55
C VAL A 49 -58.78 1.93 41.14
N GLU A 50 -59.74 1.34 41.87
CA GLU A 50 -60.82 2.12 42.48
C GLU A 50 -60.34 2.97 43.67
N LYS A 51 -60.94 4.14 43.87
CA LYS A 51 -60.63 5.04 44.98
C LYS A 51 -60.75 4.34 46.34
N GLY A 52 -59.69 4.41 47.12
CA GLY A 52 -59.60 3.82 48.46
C GLY A 52 -59.13 2.37 48.47
N GLU A 53 -58.87 1.77 47.30
CA GLU A 53 -58.26 0.45 47.21
C GLU A 53 -56.75 0.51 47.54
N ALA A 54 -56.27 -0.53 48.20
CA ALA A 54 -54.87 -0.66 48.55
C ALA A 54 -54.13 -1.47 47.48
N VAL A 55 -53.06 -0.92 46.93
CA VAL A 55 -52.19 -1.59 45.96
C VAL A 55 -50.89 -1.98 46.66
N ASP A 56 -50.63 -3.29 46.68
CA ASP A 56 -49.37 -3.85 47.13
C ASP A 56 -48.34 -3.76 46.00
N LEU A 57 -47.40 -2.84 46.13
CA LEU A 57 -46.39 -2.58 45.12
C LEU A 57 -45.32 -3.69 45.10
N SER A 58 -45.22 -4.53 46.13
CA SER A 58 -44.29 -5.65 46.15
C SER A 58 -44.62 -6.75 45.13
N ALA A 59 -45.88 -6.80 44.67
CA ALA A 59 -46.31 -7.69 43.60
C ALA A 59 -45.77 -7.28 42.21
N TYR A 60 -45.20 -6.08 42.09
CA TYR A 60 -44.73 -5.49 40.83
C TYR A 60 -43.22 -5.25 40.91
N THR A 61 -42.44 -6.29 40.65
CA THR A 61 -40.97 -6.24 40.67
C THR A 61 -40.42 -6.21 39.24
N PRO A 62 -39.88 -5.07 38.76
CA PRO A 62 -39.26 -4.97 37.44
C PRO A 62 -37.88 -5.62 37.41
N THR A 63 -37.36 -5.90 36.22
CA THR A 63 -35.99 -6.41 36.01
C THR A 63 -35.18 -5.45 35.18
N ARG A 64 -33.88 -5.31 35.48
CA ARG A 64 -32.94 -4.53 34.67
C ARG A 64 -31.59 -5.24 34.67
N GLN A 65 -31.05 -5.53 33.49
CA GLN A 65 -29.80 -6.30 33.37
C GLN A 65 -28.65 -5.56 34.06
N GLY A 66 -27.97 -6.21 35.00
CA GLY A 66 -26.87 -5.63 35.77
C GLY A 66 -27.29 -4.72 36.93
N TYR A 67 -28.58 -4.67 37.29
CA TYR A 67 -29.08 -3.87 38.41
C TYR A 67 -30.06 -4.66 39.28
N VAL A 68 -30.01 -4.41 40.58
CA VAL A 68 -30.95 -4.93 41.58
C VAL A 68 -32.04 -3.90 41.83
N PHE A 69 -33.29 -4.33 41.75
CA PHE A 69 -34.43 -3.49 42.11
C PHE A 69 -34.46 -3.26 43.62
N THR A 70 -34.45 -2.00 44.04
CA THR A 70 -34.41 -1.63 45.47
C THR A 70 -35.78 -1.26 46.05
N GLY A 71 -36.82 -1.25 45.23
CA GLY A 71 -38.17 -0.87 45.62
C GLY A 71 -38.70 0.35 44.87
N TRP A 72 -39.95 0.68 45.15
CA TRP A 72 -40.64 1.82 44.55
C TRP A 72 -40.49 3.06 45.42
N THR A 73 -40.37 4.21 44.78
CA THR A 73 -40.40 5.53 45.44
C THR A 73 -41.55 6.37 44.92
N ASP A 74 -42.17 7.16 45.80
CA ASP A 74 -43.15 8.17 45.40
C ASP A 74 -42.47 9.38 44.74
N GLU A 75 -43.28 10.34 44.26
CA GLU A 75 -42.79 11.59 43.64
C GLU A 75 -41.95 12.46 44.59
N SER A 76 -42.02 12.24 45.90
CA SER A 76 -41.20 12.91 46.91
C SER A 76 -39.91 12.13 47.24
N GLY A 77 -39.67 10.98 46.59
CA GLY A 77 -38.52 10.12 46.79
C GLY A 77 -38.60 9.19 48.00
N ASN A 78 -39.77 9.07 48.65
CA ASN A 78 -39.94 8.18 49.80
C ASN A 78 -40.22 6.75 49.34
N ALA A 79 -39.64 5.76 50.01
CA ALA A 79 -39.88 4.35 49.70
C ALA A 79 -41.32 3.94 50.04
N VAL A 80 -42.00 3.26 49.11
CA VAL A 80 -43.39 2.81 49.24
C VAL A 80 -43.50 1.33 48.86
N THR A 81 -44.14 0.54 49.72
CA THR A 81 -44.44 -0.89 49.48
C THR A 81 -45.93 -1.17 49.38
N LEU A 82 -46.76 -0.33 50.00
CA LEU A 82 -48.21 -0.40 50.00
C LEU A 82 -48.75 1.02 49.93
N THR A 83 -49.70 1.27 49.05
CA THR A 83 -50.36 2.57 48.95
C THR A 83 -51.88 2.41 48.89
N VAL A 84 -52.61 3.40 49.43
CA VAL A 84 -54.06 3.51 49.25
C VAL A 84 -54.34 4.60 48.22
N VAL A 85 -54.91 4.21 47.08
CA VAL A 85 -55.03 5.08 45.91
C VAL A 85 -56.21 6.04 46.08
N ASN A 86 -55.90 7.34 46.21
CA ASN A 86 -56.92 8.40 46.36
C ASN A 86 -56.82 9.49 45.28
N SER A 87 -55.81 9.38 44.41
CA SER A 87 -55.54 10.19 43.23
C SER A 87 -54.65 9.38 42.28
N ASP A 88 -54.44 9.86 41.07
CA ASP A 88 -53.38 9.32 40.21
C ASP A 88 -52.04 9.45 40.92
N VAL A 89 -51.18 8.45 40.76
CA VAL A 89 -49.87 8.39 41.41
C VAL A 89 -48.86 7.70 40.51
N THR A 90 -47.65 8.24 40.48
CA THR A 90 -46.52 7.63 39.78
C THR A 90 -45.52 7.12 40.80
N PHE A 91 -45.04 5.90 40.58
CA PHE A 91 -43.96 5.31 41.35
C PHE A 91 -42.76 5.07 40.46
N THR A 92 -41.60 5.52 40.92
CA THR A 92 -40.34 5.38 40.20
C THR A 92 -39.53 4.22 40.78
N ALA A 93 -39.04 3.35 39.90
CA ALA A 93 -38.23 2.19 40.27
C ALA A 93 -36.85 2.62 40.77
N GLY A 94 -36.48 2.21 41.97
CA GLY A 94 -35.13 2.33 42.49
C GLY A 94 -34.23 1.21 41.96
N TRP A 95 -33.02 1.56 41.54
CA TRP A 95 -32.02 0.63 41.04
C TRP A 95 -30.69 0.83 41.75
N GLN A 96 -30.09 -0.28 42.16
CA GLN A 96 -28.71 -0.32 42.61
C GLN A 96 -27.93 -1.21 41.64
N ALA A 97 -26.74 -0.77 41.21
CA ALA A 97 -25.89 -1.60 40.36
C ALA A 97 -25.64 -2.96 41.03
N ALA A 98 -25.77 -4.03 40.27
CA ALA A 98 -25.53 -5.38 40.78
C ALA A 98 -24.03 -5.61 40.87
N GLN A 99 -23.62 -6.36 41.89
CA GLN A 99 -22.26 -6.86 42.00
C GLN A 99 -22.06 -7.97 40.97
N ASN A 100 -21.09 -7.79 40.06
CA ASN A 100 -20.73 -8.72 39.01
C ASN A 100 -19.26 -9.08 39.09
N THR A 101 -18.87 -10.14 38.40
CA THR A 101 -17.48 -10.63 38.41
C THR A 101 -16.70 -10.14 37.20
N VAL A 102 -15.43 -9.83 37.44
CA VAL A 102 -14.40 -9.74 36.40
C VAL A 102 -13.50 -10.95 36.58
N THR A 103 -13.55 -11.86 35.61
CA THR A 103 -12.80 -13.11 35.62
C THR A 103 -11.62 -13.01 34.67
N TYR A 104 -10.43 -13.31 35.17
CA TYR A 104 -9.18 -13.30 34.45
C TYR A 104 -8.76 -14.75 34.19
N TYR A 105 -8.53 -15.10 32.93
CA TYR A 105 -8.02 -16.40 32.51
C TYR A 105 -6.59 -16.29 32.04
N VAL A 106 -5.74 -17.23 32.43
CA VAL A 106 -4.36 -17.37 31.94
C VAL A 106 -4.17 -18.82 31.50
N ASN A 107 -3.69 -19.04 30.28
CA ASN A 107 -3.49 -20.39 29.71
C ASN A 107 -4.73 -21.31 29.80
N GLY A 108 -5.93 -20.72 29.70
CA GLY A 108 -7.20 -21.44 29.79
C GLY A 108 -7.65 -21.81 31.21
N GLU A 109 -6.87 -21.46 32.24
CA GLU A 109 -7.23 -21.64 33.65
C GLU A 109 -7.66 -20.31 34.28
N GLU A 110 -8.61 -20.37 35.22
CA GLU A 110 -9.05 -19.20 35.97
C GLU A 110 -7.92 -18.74 36.89
N TYR A 111 -7.42 -17.54 36.65
CA TYR A 111 -6.32 -16.95 37.40
C TYR A 111 -6.82 -16.14 38.60
N LEU A 112 -7.76 -15.21 38.35
CA LEU A 112 -8.27 -14.29 39.34
C LEU A 112 -9.74 -14.00 39.06
N VAL A 113 -10.53 -13.90 40.12
CA VAL A 113 -11.89 -13.36 40.05
C VAL A 113 -11.97 -12.21 41.02
N THR A 114 -12.37 -11.05 40.51
CA THR A 114 -12.71 -9.88 41.33
C THR A 114 -14.18 -9.54 41.16
N SER A 115 -14.76 -8.82 42.11
CA SER A 115 -16.14 -8.36 42.00
C SER A 115 -16.21 -6.85 42.05
N ALA A 116 -16.99 -6.26 41.15
CA ALA A 116 -17.23 -4.83 41.07
C ALA A 116 -18.68 -4.56 40.62
N LEU A 117 -19.14 -3.32 40.77
CA LEU A 117 -20.50 -2.98 40.37
C LEU A 117 -20.59 -2.87 38.84
N THR A 118 -21.70 -3.29 38.25
CA THR A 118 -21.93 -3.07 36.80
C THR A 118 -21.79 -1.60 36.44
N GLY A 119 -21.06 -1.32 35.36
CA GLY A 119 -20.78 0.03 34.88
C GLY A 119 -19.62 0.73 35.60
N GLU A 120 -19.05 0.13 36.65
CA GLU A 120 -17.82 0.60 37.29
C GLU A 120 -16.61 0.32 36.37
N THR A 121 -15.61 1.19 36.42
CA THR A 121 -14.33 0.97 35.74
C THR A 121 -13.35 0.30 36.69
N VAL A 122 -12.87 -0.88 36.32
CA VAL A 122 -11.87 -1.64 37.07
C VAL A 122 -10.52 -1.49 36.41
N THR A 123 -9.52 -1.03 37.15
CA THR A 123 -8.13 -1.07 36.72
C THR A 123 -7.65 -2.52 36.66
N LEU A 124 -7.06 -2.90 35.53
CA LEU A 124 -6.62 -4.28 35.33
C LEU A 124 -5.32 -4.53 36.10
N ALA A 125 -5.27 -5.66 36.80
CA ALA A 125 -4.07 -6.06 37.54
C ALA A 125 -2.95 -6.45 36.56
N SER A 126 -1.70 -6.10 36.85
CA SER A 126 -0.57 -6.71 36.16
C SER A 126 -0.44 -8.18 36.57
N TYR A 127 -0.01 -9.05 35.66
CA TYR A 127 0.38 -10.41 35.99
C TYR A 127 1.90 -10.53 35.90
N ASP A 128 2.51 -11.16 36.90
CA ASP A 128 3.95 -11.39 36.98
C ASP A 128 4.19 -12.86 37.39
N SER A 129 4.99 -13.57 36.60
CA SER A 129 5.21 -15.02 36.72
C SER A 129 6.58 -15.38 36.19
N GLU A 130 7.34 -16.14 36.97
CA GLU A 130 8.64 -16.66 36.56
C GLU A 130 8.55 -17.83 35.55
N GLU A 131 7.35 -18.39 35.33
CA GLU A 131 7.13 -19.64 34.55
C GLU A 131 6.49 -19.44 33.16
N THR A 132 5.96 -18.25 32.86
CA THR A 132 5.10 -18.02 31.67
C THR A 132 5.55 -16.84 30.82
N GLY A 133 6.81 -16.42 30.90
CA GLY A 133 7.39 -15.30 30.16
C GLY A 133 6.75 -13.93 30.43
N GLU A 134 7.10 -12.94 29.61
CA GLU A 134 6.75 -11.53 29.87
C GLU A 134 5.26 -11.29 29.60
N PHE A 135 4.52 -10.83 30.62
CA PHE A 135 3.09 -10.57 30.50
C PHE A 135 2.80 -9.35 29.61
N PHE A 136 2.01 -9.56 28.56
CA PHE A 136 1.70 -8.54 27.54
C PHE A 136 0.49 -7.68 27.93
N GLY A 137 -0.59 -8.30 28.44
CA GLY A 137 -1.81 -7.58 28.76
C GLY A 137 -3.06 -8.45 28.74
N TRP A 138 -4.22 -7.81 28.92
CA TRP A 138 -5.51 -8.49 28.98
C TRP A 138 -6.35 -8.21 27.74
N PHE A 139 -7.02 -9.24 27.22
CA PHE A 139 -7.94 -9.16 26.09
C PHE A 139 -9.37 -9.46 26.51
N THR A 140 -10.35 -8.86 25.85
CA THR A 140 -11.78 -9.07 26.15
C THR A 140 -12.39 -10.29 25.45
N ASP A 141 -11.62 -10.96 24.59
CA ASP A 141 -12.02 -12.15 23.84
C ASP A 141 -10.95 -13.24 23.93
N GLY A 142 -11.40 -14.50 23.86
CA GLY A 142 -10.52 -15.67 23.97
C GLY A 142 -9.60 -15.89 22.78
N GLU A 143 -9.88 -15.24 21.64
CA GLU A 143 -9.05 -15.26 20.43
C GLU A 143 -7.95 -14.18 20.46
N MET A 144 -7.90 -13.36 21.52
CA MET A 144 -6.90 -12.32 21.75
C MET A 144 -6.86 -11.24 20.64
N THR A 145 -8.03 -10.83 20.16
CA THR A 145 -8.16 -9.83 19.08
C THR A 145 -8.49 -8.41 19.59
N SER A 146 -9.03 -8.28 20.79
CA SER A 146 -9.51 -7.03 21.38
C SER A 146 -8.81 -6.71 22.69
N LEU A 147 -7.77 -5.87 22.63
CA LEU A 147 -6.96 -5.47 23.79
C LEU A 147 -7.76 -4.56 24.74
N ALA A 148 -7.79 -4.91 26.03
CA ALA A 148 -8.59 -4.21 27.05
C ALA A 148 -7.91 -2.93 27.61
N GLY A 149 -6.65 -2.67 27.27
CA GLY A 149 -5.88 -1.55 27.81
C GLY A 149 -5.55 -1.72 29.31
N THR A 150 -5.55 -0.64 30.08
CA THR A 150 -5.22 -0.66 31.53
C THR A 150 -6.45 -0.72 32.44
N ALA A 151 -7.67 -0.61 31.89
CA ALA A 151 -8.92 -0.62 32.66
C ALA A 151 -10.10 -1.05 31.78
N VAL A 152 -11.11 -1.70 32.38
CA VAL A 152 -12.33 -2.13 31.68
C VAL A 152 -13.59 -1.70 32.43
N VAL A 153 -14.68 -1.43 31.70
CA VAL A 153 -16.00 -1.21 32.29
C VAL A 153 -16.67 -2.55 32.53
N VAL A 154 -17.17 -2.77 33.75
CA VAL A 154 -17.79 -4.05 34.14
C VAL A 154 -19.13 -4.23 33.42
N ALA A 155 -19.24 -5.29 32.63
CA ALA A 155 -20.44 -5.58 31.86
C ALA A 155 -21.56 -6.13 32.77
N PRO A 156 -22.84 -5.91 32.40
CA PRO A 156 -24.01 -6.42 33.14
C PRO A 156 -24.07 -7.95 33.31
N ALA A 157 -23.38 -8.69 32.45
CA ALA A 157 -23.30 -10.15 32.49
C ALA A 157 -22.02 -10.68 33.15
N GLY A 158 -21.19 -9.79 33.71
CA GLY A 158 -19.80 -10.07 34.07
C GLY A 158 -18.85 -9.81 32.90
N THR A 159 -17.58 -9.57 33.23
CA THR A 159 -16.51 -9.31 32.25
C THR A 159 -15.52 -10.46 32.31
N VAL A 160 -15.11 -10.98 31.15
CA VAL A 160 -14.08 -12.00 31.04
C VAL A 160 -12.86 -11.40 30.33
N LEU A 161 -11.68 -11.67 30.87
CA LEU A 161 -10.41 -11.19 30.37
C LEU A 161 -9.44 -12.36 30.20
N TYR A 162 -8.66 -12.33 29.12
CA TYR A 162 -7.71 -13.37 28.77
C TYR A 162 -6.30 -12.78 28.77
N GLY A 163 -5.41 -13.39 29.56
CA GLY A 163 -4.06 -12.93 29.80
C GLY A 163 -3.11 -13.43 28.73
N ALA A 164 -2.38 -12.49 28.15
CA ALA A 164 -1.44 -12.71 27.07
C ALA A 164 0.00 -12.71 27.58
N PHE A 165 0.81 -13.64 27.09
CA PHE A 165 2.17 -13.88 27.55
C PHE A 165 3.17 -13.96 26.41
N ILE A 166 4.39 -13.51 26.67
CA ILE A 166 5.53 -13.58 25.78
C ILE A 166 6.51 -14.58 26.40
N ASP A 167 6.29 -15.88 26.14
CA ASP A 167 7.27 -16.91 26.49
C ASP A 167 7.43 -17.93 25.36
N GLY A 168 8.68 -18.30 25.06
CA GLY A 168 9.05 -19.56 24.41
C GLY A 168 8.33 -20.01 23.12
N GLY A 169 7.42 -19.23 22.52
CA GLY A 169 6.75 -19.55 21.26
C GLY A 169 5.22 -19.65 21.23
N TYR A 170 4.43 -18.90 22.02
CA TYR A 170 2.98 -18.78 21.73
C TYR A 170 2.38 -17.38 21.98
N PHE A 171 2.68 -16.43 21.09
CA PHE A 171 1.68 -15.99 20.11
C PHE A 171 2.19 -16.57 18.80
N SER A 172 1.49 -17.53 18.18
CA SER A 172 2.11 -18.36 17.13
C SER A 172 2.31 -17.60 15.83
N VAL A 173 3.33 -16.76 15.78
CA VAL A 173 4.11 -16.58 14.57
C VAL A 173 5.58 -16.59 14.96
N THR A 174 6.24 -17.73 14.79
CA THR A 174 7.66 -17.83 15.09
C THR A 174 8.43 -17.23 13.92
N PHE A 175 8.93 -16.02 14.09
CA PHE A 175 9.81 -15.40 13.11
C PHE A 175 11.07 -16.26 12.91
N ASP A 176 11.58 -16.27 11.69
CA ASP A 176 13.02 -16.49 11.52
C ASP A 176 13.71 -15.21 12.00
N TYR A 177 14.78 -15.37 12.79
CA TYR A 177 15.51 -14.23 13.33
C TYR A 177 17.00 -14.51 13.49
N SER A 178 17.76 -13.42 13.57
CA SER A 178 19.17 -13.42 13.96
C SER A 178 19.41 -12.37 15.05
N ILE A 179 20.50 -12.52 15.81
CA ILE A 179 20.92 -11.53 16.80
C ILE A 179 22.23 -10.92 16.31
N LEU A 180 22.24 -9.60 16.11
CA LEU A 180 23.42 -8.87 15.66
C LEU A 180 23.55 -7.57 16.45
N SER A 181 24.71 -7.34 17.06
CA SER A 181 25.07 -6.07 17.69
C SER A 181 24.07 -5.54 18.75
N GLY A 182 23.34 -6.41 19.46
CA GLY A 182 22.34 -6.00 20.43
C GLY A 182 20.94 -5.78 19.86
N GLU A 183 20.70 -6.20 18.62
CA GLU A 183 19.41 -6.13 17.92
C GLU A 183 18.94 -7.56 17.55
N VAL A 184 17.67 -7.87 17.79
CA VAL A 184 16.98 -9.00 17.17
C VAL A 184 16.49 -8.55 15.80
N ARG A 185 17.02 -9.20 14.76
CA ARG A 185 16.65 -8.97 13.37
C ARG A 185 15.71 -10.07 12.91
N ILE A 186 14.43 -9.74 12.78
CA ILE A 186 13.44 -10.58 12.12
C ILE A 186 13.81 -10.63 10.64
N ASN A 187 13.94 -11.83 10.08
CA ASN A 187 14.36 -12.04 8.69
C ASN A 187 13.48 -13.05 7.95
N GLY A 188 12.30 -13.37 8.49
CA GLY A 188 11.36 -14.28 7.87
C GLY A 188 10.19 -14.66 8.77
N LEU A 189 9.24 -15.37 8.17
CA LEU A 189 8.15 -16.06 8.85
C LEU A 189 8.27 -17.57 8.68
N LYS A 190 8.24 -18.32 9.79
CA LYS A 190 8.24 -19.79 9.72
C LYS A 190 6.93 -20.36 9.21
N ASP A 191 5.81 -19.67 9.46
CA ASP A 191 4.49 -20.02 8.96
C ASP A 191 3.94 -18.87 8.13
N ALA A 192 3.96 -19.04 6.81
CA ALA A 192 3.46 -18.04 5.85
C ALA A 192 1.94 -18.13 5.64
N SER A 193 1.21 -18.91 6.45
CA SER A 193 -0.27 -18.99 6.40
C SER A 193 -0.96 -18.05 7.40
N VAL A 194 -0.19 -17.39 8.26
CA VAL A 194 -0.71 -16.53 9.33
C VAL A 194 -1.40 -15.30 8.77
N GLU A 195 -2.46 -14.86 9.44
CA GLU A 195 -3.25 -13.68 9.05
C GLU A 195 -2.89 -12.44 9.87
N SER A 196 -2.23 -12.59 11.02
CA SER A 196 -1.76 -11.46 11.82
C SER A 196 -0.44 -11.74 12.53
N VAL A 197 0.35 -10.70 12.76
CA VAL A 197 1.62 -10.76 13.51
C VAL A 197 1.73 -9.60 14.49
N PHE A 198 2.36 -9.85 15.64
CA PHE A 198 2.82 -8.82 16.55
C PHE A 198 4.34 -8.76 16.58
N ILE A 199 4.89 -7.56 16.42
CA ILE A 199 6.32 -7.30 16.43
C ILE A 199 6.62 -6.43 17.67
N PRO A 200 7.22 -6.99 18.74
CA PRO A 200 7.43 -6.26 19.99
C PRO A 200 8.53 -5.21 19.85
N SER A 201 8.51 -4.20 20.74
CA SER A 201 9.53 -3.15 20.84
C SER A 201 10.95 -3.72 21.10
N ALA A 202 11.03 -4.80 21.88
CA ALA A 202 12.27 -5.42 22.32
C ALA A 202 12.05 -6.91 22.63
N TYR A 203 13.14 -7.69 22.63
CA TYR A 203 13.21 -8.99 23.29
C TYR A 203 14.26 -8.90 24.41
N GLY A 204 13.81 -8.71 25.65
CA GLY A 204 14.70 -8.39 26.77
C GLY A 204 15.44 -7.07 26.52
N ASN A 205 16.78 -7.11 26.52
CA ASN A 205 17.62 -5.92 26.27
C ASN A 205 17.93 -5.67 24.79
N TYR A 206 17.38 -6.48 23.89
CA TYR A 206 17.64 -6.38 22.45
C TYR A 206 16.54 -5.60 21.75
N SER A 207 16.90 -4.55 21.00
CA SER A 207 15.95 -3.84 20.13
C SER A 207 15.49 -4.72 18.97
N VAL A 208 14.33 -4.43 18.38
CA VAL A 208 13.80 -5.21 17.25
C VAL A 208 13.91 -4.45 15.94
N ARG A 209 14.45 -5.14 14.93
CA ARG A 209 14.41 -4.71 13.53
C ARG A 209 13.75 -5.78 12.67
N VAL A 210 12.95 -5.33 11.71
CA VAL A 210 12.43 -6.14 10.62
C VAL A 210 13.32 -5.91 9.41
N ASP A 211 14.04 -6.93 8.99
CA ASP A 211 14.92 -6.84 7.83
C ASP A 211 14.11 -6.81 6.53
N ALA A 212 14.73 -6.33 5.47
CA ALA A 212 14.19 -6.45 4.12
C ALA A 212 13.81 -7.91 3.82
N GLU A 213 12.73 -8.09 3.06
CA GLU A 213 12.21 -9.40 2.64
C GLU A 213 11.59 -10.28 3.76
N SER A 214 11.57 -9.84 5.02
CA SER A 214 11.05 -10.63 6.16
C SER A 214 9.63 -11.16 5.98
N PHE A 215 8.77 -10.38 5.32
CA PHE A 215 7.36 -10.69 5.07
C PHE A 215 7.04 -10.67 3.57
N ARG A 216 8.04 -10.86 2.71
CA ARG A 216 7.87 -10.73 1.26
C ARG A 216 6.83 -11.73 0.74
N ASN A 217 5.88 -11.25 -0.06
CA ASN A 217 4.88 -12.08 -0.75
C ASN A 217 4.00 -12.94 0.17
N ILE A 218 3.93 -12.63 1.47
CA ILE A 218 3.05 -13.31 2.42
C ILE A 218 1.65 -12.72 2.29
N THR A 219 0.90 -13.23 1.33
CA THR A 219 -0.43 -12.71 0.95
C THR A 219 -1.54 -13.04 1.95
N SER A 220 -1.31 -14.03 2.84
CA SER A 220 -2.22 -14.35 3.95
C SER A 220 -2.18 -13.30 5.05
N LEU A 221 -1.03 -12.66 5.28
CA LEU A 221 -0.81 -11.75 6.40
C LEU A 221 -1.60 -10.45 6.18
N LYS A 222 -2.61 -10.19 7.01
CA LYS A 222 -3.54 -9.06 6.90
C LYS A 222 -3.26 -7.93 7.87
N THR A 223 -2.94 -8.27 9.12
CA THR A 223 -2.79 -7.26 10.19
C THR A 223 -1.42 -7.37 10.84
N VAL A 224 -0.75 -6.22 10.99
CA VAL A 224 0.54 -6.13 11.69
C VAL A 224 0.40 -5.19 12.89
N TYR A 225 0.75 -5.69 14.07
CA TYR A 225 0.83 -4.88 15.29
C TYR A 225 2.30 -4.54 15.56
N LEU A 226 2.62 -3.25 15.62
CA LEU A 226 3.99 -2.75 15.78
C LEU A 226 4.20 -2.13 17.15
N GLY A 227 5.17 -2.66 17.89
CA GLY A 227 5.69 -2.06 19.11
C GLY A 227 6.31 -0.68 18.88
N GLU A 228 6.42 0.10 19.95
CA GLU A 228 6.79 1.51 19.95
C GLU A 228 8.15 1.82 19.29
N THR A 229 9.14 0.94 19.46
CA THR A 229 10.55 1.19 19.08
C THR A 229 11.06 0.28 17.97
N VAL A 230 10.17 -0.40 17.23
CA VAL A 230 10.54 -1.31 16.15
C VAL A 230 11.17 -0.53 14.99
N THR A 231 12.23 -1.05 14.37
CA THR A 231 12.76 -0.49 13.11
C THR A 231 12.39 -1.39 11.94
N ILE A 232 11.98 -0.83 10.80
CA ILE A 232 11.56 -1.61 9.61
C ILE A 232 12.40 -1.22 8.41
N ASP A 233 13.12 -2.16 7.81
CA ASP A 233 13.89 -1.91 6.59
C ASP A 233 12.97 -1.83 5.36
N GLY A 234 13.40 -1.10 4.31
CA GLY A 234 12.71 -1.08 3.03
C GLY A 234 12.55 -2.48 2.45
N GLY A 235 11.35 -2.80 1.95
CA GLY A 235 11.03 -4.11 1.38
C GLY A 235 10.73 -5.21 2.39
N ALA A 236 10.69 -4.91 3.69
CA ALA A 236 10.25 -5.86 4.71
C ALA A 236 8.88 -6.49 4.40
N PHE A 237 7.95 -5.71 3.82
CA PHE A 237 6.57 -6.10 3.54
C PHE A 237 6.22 -6.13 2.04
N ALA A 238 7.23 -6.18 1.16
CA ALA A 238 7.05 -6.14 -0.28
C ALA A 238 6.11 -7.27 -0.77
N GLY A 239 5.04 -6.92 -1.49
CA GLY A 239 4.04 -7.87 -1.99
C GLY A 239 3.25 -8.64 -0.92
N SER A 240 3.34 -8.25 0.35
CA SER A 240 2.55 -8.85 1.44
C SER A 240 1.06 -8.52 1.30
N GLY A 241 0.21 -9.27 2.00
CA GLY A 241 -1.24 -9.05 2.02
C GLY A 241 -1.71 -8.04 3.06
N VAL A 242 -0.81 -7.23 3.63
CA VAL A 242 -1.08 -6.42 4.82
C VAL A 242 -2.02 -5.27 4.48
N ASP A 243 -3.23 -5.33 5.01
CA ASP A 243 -4.30 -4.36 4.81
C ASP A 243 -4.43 -3.39 6.00
N GLU A 244 -3.90 -3.76 7.18
CA GLU A 244 -3.93 -2.94 8.40
C GLU A 244 -2.62 -3.01 9.19
N VAL A 245 -2.16 -1.85 9.70
CA VAL A 245 -1.03 -1.77 10.64
C VAL A 245 -1.44 -0.95 11.85
N VAL A 246 -1.31 -1.54 13.04
CA VAL A 246 -1.58 -0.89 14.32
C VAL A 246 -0.27 -0.48 14.96
N CYS A 247 0.00 0.83 15.01
CA CYS A 247 1.23 1.39 15.57
C CYS A 247 1.02 1.76 17.04
N MET A 248 1.84 1.19 17.94
CA MET A 248 1.74 1.50 19.38
C MET A 248 2.55 2.72 19.81
N GLY A 249 3.53 3.15 19.01
CA GLY A 249 4.33 4.36 19.24
C GLY A 249 4.13 5.42 18.16
N GLU A 250 4.68 6.60 18.40
CA GLU A 250 4.52 7.77 17.51
C GLU A 250 5.48 7.77 16.30
N ASN A 251 6.46 6.86 16.28
CA ASN A 251 7.48 6.77 15.24
C ASN A 251 6.90 6.41 13.86
N TYR A 252 5.85 5.59 13.85
CA TYR A 252 5.13 5.22 12.64
C TYR A 252 3.71 5.74 12.67
N ARG A 253 3.19 6.04 11.49
CA ARG A 253 1.77 6.31 11.29
C ARG A 253 1.29 5.61 10.04
N VAL A 254 0.09 5.04 10.11
CA VAL A 254 -0.66 4.69 8.91
C VAL A 254 -1.44 5.90 8.47
N SER A 255 -1.24 6.32 7.23
CA SER A 255 -1.99 7.44 6.68
C SER A 255 -2.13 7.28 5.17
N ASN A 256 -3.32 7.57 4.64
CA ASN A 256 -3.65 7.38 3.22
C ASN A 256 -3.13 6.04 2.70
N GLY A 257 -3.55 4.91 3.27
CA GLY A 257 -3.17 3.58 2.76
C GLY A 257 -1.69 3.18 2.88
N ALA A 258 -0.80 3.98 3.47
CA ALA A 258 0.61 3.60 3.60
C ALA A 258 1.15 3.81 5.02
N LEU A 259 2.16 3.02 5.37
CA LEU A 259 2.93 3.18 6.59
C LEU A 259 4.06 4.19 6.35
N TYR A 260 4.11 5.21 7.19
CA TYR A 260 5.16 6.24 7.18
C TYR A 260 5.97 6.18 8.47
N TYR A 261 7.28 6.39 8.36
CA TYR A 261 8.19 6.64 9.47
C TYR A 261 8.72 8.06 9.32
N GLU A 262 8.40 8.96 10.25
CA GLU A 262 8.71 10.39 10.11
C GLU A 262 8.30 10.95 8.71
N HIS A 263 9.25 11.40 7.89
CA HIS A 263 9.02 11.90 6.53
C HIS A 263 9.28 10.85 5.43
N GLU A 264 9.36 9.57 5.79
CA GLU A 264 9.66 8.48 4.86
C GLU A 264 8.44 7.57 4.67
N LEU A 265 8.12 7.25 3.41
CA LEU A 265 7.15 6.20 3.08
C LEU A 265 7.86 4.84 3.17
N VAL A 266 7.39 3.99 4.08
CA VAL A 266 7.97 2.67 4.35
C VAL A 266 7.40 1.63 3.39
N PHE A 267 6.07 1.46 3.37
CA PHE A 267 5.37 0.66 2.37
C PHE A 267 3.90 1.04 2.27
N ALA A 268 3.29 0.78 1.10
CA ALA A 268 1.86 0.90 0.86
C ALA A 268 1.15 -0.41 1.23
N LEU A 269 0.02 -0.30 1.95
CA LEU A 269 -0.82 -1.42 2.33
C LEU A 269 -1.43 -2.08 1.08
N ALA A 270 -1.74 -3.37 1.17
CA ALA A 270 -2.23 -4.18 0.05
C ALA A 270 -3.63 -3.78 -0.43
N ASP A 271 -4.43 -3.14 0.41
CA ASP A 271 -5.73 -2.56 0.03
C ASP A 271 -5.63 -1.16 -0.59
N THR A 272 -4.43 -0.59 -0.68
CA THR A 272 -4.20 0.65 -1.44
C THR A 272 -4.40 0.38 -2.93
N GLY A 273 -5.24 1.15 -3.60
CA GLY A 273 -5.52 0.96 -5.02
C GLY A 273 -5.99 2.24 -5.71
N GLY A 274 -6.14 2.16 -7.03
CA GLY A 274 -6.46 3.32 -7.86
C GLY A 274 -5.28 4.30 -7.98
N ASP A 275 -5.60 5.58 -8.18
CA ASP A 275 -4.61 6.65 -8.22
C ASP A 275 -4.24 7.06 -6.78
N TYR A 276 -2.97 6.86 -6.44
CA TYR A 276 -2.42 7.12 -5.13
C TYR A 276 -1.62 8.42 -5.12
N GLU A 277 -1.81 9.25 -4.10
CA GLU A 277 -0.99 10.45 -3.89
C GLU A 277 -0.14 10.30 -2.64
N VAL A 278 1.19 10.28 -2.83
CA VAL A 278 2.15 10.32 -1.72
C VAL A 278 2.12 11.71 -1.10
N PHE A 279 2.06 11.78 0.23
CA PHE A 279 1.89 13.05 0.94
C PHE A 279 2.97 14.08 0.63
N GLU A 280 2.54 15.32 0.39
CA GLU A 280 3.43 16.48 0.35
C GLU A 280 4.15 16.65 1.70
N GLY A 281 5.47 16.78 1.68
CA GLY A 281 6.34 16.73 2.87
C GLY A 281 6.98 15.36 3.11
N THR A 282 6.67 14.34 2.30
CA THR A 282 7.46 13.09 2.26
C THR A 282 8.81 13.38 1.62
N THR A 283 9.90 13.13 2.34
CA THR A 283 11.26 13.39 1.90
C THR A 283 11.98 12.13 1.42
N ALA A 284 11.50 10.94 1.77
CA ALA A 284 12.05 9.68 1.27
C ALA A 284 11.00 8.59 0.96
N ILE A 285 11.30 7.70 0.02
CA ILE A 285 10.54 6.45 -0.20
C ILE A 285 11.52 5.28 -0.09
N ARG A 286 11.21 4.33 0.79
CA ARG A 286 12.05 3.15 1.04
C ARG A 286 11.95 2.13 -0.08
N ALA A 287 12.94 1.24 -0.15
CA ALA A 287 13.02 0.23 -1.19
C ALA A 287 11.73 -0.60 -1.21
N TYR A 288 11.26 -0.97 -2.41
CA TYR A 288 10.07 -1.81 -2.60
C TYR A 288 8.77 -1.31 -1.94
N ALA A 289 8.66 -0.02 -1.64
CA ALA A 289 7.54 0.49 -0.85
C ALA A 289 6.14 0.20 -1.43
N PHE A 290 5.96 0.17 -2.74
CA PHE A 290 4.69 -0.19 -3.40
C PHE A 290 4.70 -1.60 -3.99
N ALA A 291 5.76 -2.37 -3.76
CA ALA A 291 6.00 -3.58 -4.52
C ALA A 291 4.88 -4.62 -4.36
N GLY A 292 4.53 -5.30 -5.44
CA GLY A 292 3.47 -6.30 -5.51
C GLY A 292 2.04 -5.72 -5.50
N ASN A 293 1.87 -4.40 -5.37
CA ASN A 293 0.54 -3.81 -5.36
C ASN A 293 -0.04 -3.72 -6.78
N LYS A 294 -0.86 -4.72 -7.13
CA LYS A 294 -1.55 -4.82 -8.43
C LYS A 294 -2.84 -3.99 -8.52
N LYS A 295 -3.28 -3.35 -7.44
CA LYS A 295 -4.51 -2.52 -7.42
C LYS A 295 -4.24 -1.05 -7.78
N LEU A 296 -2.99 -0.61 -7.70
CA LEU A 296 -2.61 0.75 -8.09
C LEU A 296 -2.76 0.93 -9.61
N THR A 297 -3.40 2.03 -9.99
CA THR A 297 -3.51 2.49 -11.39
C THR A 297 -2.62 3.69 -11.65
N GLY A 298 -2.31 4.47 -10.61
CA GLY A 298 -1.30 5.50 -10.69
C GLY A 298 -0.72 5.88 -9.33
N VAL A 299 0.48 6.49 -9.33
CA VAL A 299 1.14 7.02 -8.14
C VAL A 299 1.69 8.40 -8.43
N THR A 300 1.23 9.40 -7.69
CA THR A 300 1.78 10.77 -7.71
C THR A 300 2.79 10.93 -6.58
N LEU A 301 4.03 11.21 -6.93
CA LEU A 301 5.13 11.50 -6.00
C LEU A 301 5.22 13.03 -5.75
N PRO A 302 5.50 13.47 -4.50
CA PRO A 302 5.47 14.87 -4.13
C PRO A 302 6.78 15.58 -4.47
N ALA A 303 6.72 16.91 -4.51
CA ALA A 303 7.87 17.76 -4.82
C ALA A 303 8.91 17.79 -3.68
N SER A 304 8.54 17.32 -2.49
CA SER A 304 9.41 17.27 -1.30
C SER A 304 10.41 16.12 -1.29
N LEU A 305 10.38 15.19 -2.27
CA LEU A 305 11.26 14.03 -2.25
C LEU A 305 12.73 14.38 -2.42
N THR A 306 13.53 13.98 -1.44
CA THR A 306 15.00 14.10 -1.42
C THR A 306 15.72 12.75 -1.51
N LYS A 307 14.99 11.62 -1.40
CA LYS A 307 15.54 10.27 -1.54
C LYS A 307 14.47 9.30 -2.08
N VAL A 308 14.80 8.46 -3.04
CA VAL A 308 13.98 7.30 -3.43
C VAL A 308 14.91 6.11 -3.54
N GLU A 309 14.60 5.04 -2.82
CA GLU A 309 15.39 3.82 -2.82
C GLU A 309 14.99 2.88 -3.99
N ASN A 310 15.65 1.73 -4.10
CA ASN A 310 15.51 0.89 -5.29
C ASN A 310 14.15 0.19 -5.37
N ARG A 311 13.69 -0.07 -6.61
CA ARG A 311 12.57 -0.97 -6.92
C ARG A 311 11.25 -0.64 -6.21
N ILE A 312 10.97 0.64 -5.97
CA ILE A 312 9.78 1.06 -5.20
C ILE A 312 8.45 0.56 -5.77
N PHE A 313 8.36 0.27 -7.07
CA PHE A 313 7.14 -0.23 -7.70
C PHE A 313 7.23 -1.69 -8.19
N ALA A 314 8.29 -2.43 -7.87
CA ALA A 314 8.51 -3.78 -8.41
C ALA A 314 7.27 -4.67 -8.25
N ASP A 315 6.91 -5.44 -9.27
CA ASP A 315 5.72 -6.29 -9.21
C ASP A 315 4.38 -5.53 -9.06
N CYS A 316 4.31 -4.23 -9.35
CA CYS A 316 3.04 -3.49 -9.51
C CYS A 316 2.31 -3.84 -10.83
N ALA A 317 1.15 -3.22 -11.07
CA ALA A 317 0.39 -3.39 -12.31
C ALA A 317 1.16 -2.86 -13.54
N ASP A 318 1.05 -3.56 -14.68
CA ASP A 318 1.78 -3.22 -15.92
C ASP A 318 1.38 -1.85 -16.51
N ALA A 319 0.18 -1.37 -16.21
CA ALA A 319 -0.36 -0.08 -16.66
C ALA A 319 -0.23 1.03 -15.60
N LEU A 320 0.66 0.87 -14.61
CA LEU A 320 0.80 1.84 -13.52
C LEU A 320 1.37 3.17 -14.02
N LYS A 321 0.59 4.25 -13.92
CA LYS A 321 1.02 5.61 -14.26
C LYS A 321 1.69 6.31 -13.09
N VAL A 322 2.94 6.74 -13.23
CA VAL A 322 3.63 7.49 -12.17
C VAL A 322 3.69 8.97 -12.54
N VAL A 323 3.31 9.86 -11.62
CA VAL A 323 3.35 11.32 -11.81
C VAL A 323 4.36 11.91 -10.85
N LEU A 324 5.25 12.77 -11.35
CA LEU A 324 6.23 13.48 -10.53
C LEU A 324 5.81 14.94 -10.38
N ARG A 325 5.50 15.37 -9.14
CA ARG A 325 5.44 16.79 -8.81
C ARG A 325 6.89 17.26 -8.64
N ALA A 326 7.34 18.18 -9.49
CA ALA A 326 8.74 18.55 -9.78
C ALA A 326 9.74 18.64 -8.58
N ASN A 327 11.05 18.48 -8.89
CA ASN A 327 12.26 18.59 -8.04
C ASN A 327 12.80 17.31 -7.37
N VAL A 328 12.89 16.22 -8.12
CA VAL A 328 13.62 15.04 -7.66
C VAL A 328 15.10 15.18 -8.07
N ASN A 329 16.00 15.45 -7.11
CA ASN A 329 17.43 15.77 -7.35
C ASN A 329 18.25 14.61 -7.97
N SER A 330 18.53 14.62 -9.27
CA SER A 330 19.72 14.11 -10.00
C SER A 330 20.42 12.76 -9.67
N GLY A 331 19.91 11.93 -8.77
CA GLY A 331 20.50 10.61 -8.42
C GLY A 331 19.46 9.50 -8.22
N PHE A 332 18.23 9.72 -8.70
CA PHE A 332 17.03 9.08 -8.14
C PHE A 332 16.43 7.91 -8.92
N PHE A 333 16.85 7.66 -10.15
CA PHE A 333 16.43 6.48 -10.90
C PHE A 333 17.69 5.79 -11.42
N PRO A 334 18.24 4.79 -10.70
CA PRO A 334 19.28 3.97 -11.26
C PRO A 334 18.75 3.33 -12.55
N GLU A 335 19.65 3.10 -13.51
CA GLU A 335 19.46 2.53 -14.86
C GLU A 335 18.63 1.23 -14.93
N TRP A 336 18.16 0.70 -13.80
CA TRP A 336 17.41 -0.54 -13.66
C TRP A 336 15.91 -0.36 -13.39
N ASN A 337 15.41 0.87 -13.19
CA ASN A 337 13.97 1.13 -12.96
C ASN A 337 13.16 1.35 -14.25
N CYS A 338 13.81 1.38 -15.42
CA CYS A 338 13.15 1.35 -16.72
C CYS A 338 13.92 0.36 -17.62
N LYS A 339 13.34 -0.82 -17.86
CA LYS A 339 13.76 -1.84 -18.83
C LYS A 339 15.27 -2.15 -18.91
N GLY A 340 15.79 -2.90 -17.94
CA GLY A 340 17.09 -3.56 -18.02
C GLY A 340 16.98 -5.03 -17.63
N TYR A 341 17.11 -5.95 -18.60
CA TYR A 341 17.04 -7.38 -18.39
C TYR A 341 18.37 -7.90 -17.80
N THR A 342 18.34 -8.40 -16.57
CA THR A 342 19.25 -9.47 -16.13
C THR A 342 18.43 -10.59 -15.50
N GLY A 343 17.54 -11.20 -16.29
CA GLY A 343 16.75 -12.36 -15.86
C GLY A 343 15.69 -12.07 -14.78
N GLU A 344 14.47 -12.49 -15.09
CA GLU A 344 13.26 -12.44 -14.24
C GLU A 344 12.59 -11.05 -14.09
N GLU A 345 11.55 -10.88 -14.90
CA GLU A 345 10.41 -9.94 -14.83
C GLU A 345 10.70 -8.43 -14.96
N THR A 346 10.11 -7.81 -16.00
CA THR A 346 10.31 -6.41 -16.38
C THR A 346 9.02 -5.63 -16.17
N TYR A 347 9.06 -4.53 -15.42
CA TYR A 347 7.91 -3.64 -15.18
C TYR A 347 8.16 -2.27 -15.82
N SER A 348 7.17 -1.76 -16.56
CA SER A 348 7.16 -0.41 -17.19
C SER A 348 6.40 0.58 -16.31
N TYR A 349 6.94 1.79 -16.12
CA TYR A 349 6.23 2.88 -15.44
C TYR A 349 6.31 4.13 -16.30
N THR A 350 5.15 4.63 -16.75
CA THR A 350 5.05 5.87 -17.53
C THR A 350 5.16 7.05 -16.56
N PHE A 351 6.22 7.86 -16.69
CA PHE A 351 6.40 9.09 -15.90
C PHE A 351 5.83 10.29 -16.66
N ALA A 352 4.68 10.80 -16.21
CA ALA A 352 4.09 12.03 -16.75
C ALA A 352 4.37 13.21 -15.81
N VAL A 353 4.89 14.32 -16.35
CA VAL A 353 4.87 15.61 -15.67
C VAL A 353 3.46 16.19 -15.85
N ASP A 354 2.88 16.69 -14.76
CA ASP A 354 1.50 17.18 -14.71
C ASP A 354 1.23 18.25 -15.81
N GLY A 355 0.24 18.01 -16.67
CA GLY A 355 -0.30 18.99 -17.62
C GLY A 355 0.09 18.89 -19.10
N GLU A 356 0.97 17.99 -19.53
CA GLU A 356 1.26 17.79 -20.97
C GLU A 356 1.07 16.33 -21.41
N GLU A 357 0.04 16.09 -22.23
CA GLU A 357 -0.10 14.85 -23.00
C GLU A 357 1.05 14.79 -24.01
N ASN A 358 2.01 13.89 -23.78
CA ASN A 358 3.16 13.72 -24.66
C ASN A 358 3.54 12.24 -24.76
N ASP A 359 4.14 11.87 -25.88
CA ASP A 359 4.48 10.49 -26.23
C ASP A 359 5.74 9.96 -25.52
N TYR A 360 6.32 10.72 -24.58
CA TYR A 360 7.63 10.46 -23.99
C TYR A 360 7.56 10.27 -22.48
N THR A 361 8.15 9.18 -22.00
CA THR A 361 8.54 9.04 -20.60
C THR A 361 9.94 9.60 -20.43
N TYR A 362 10.11 10.56 -19.52
CA TYR A 362 11.41 11.20 -19.28
C TYR A 362 11.64 11.52 -17.80
N THR A 363 12.91 11.68 -17.42
CA THR A 363 13.31 12.25 -16.14
C THR A 363 13.95 13.62 -16.33
N VAL A 364 13.96 14.45 -15.29
CA VAL A 364 14.70 15.71 -15.28
C VAL A 364 15.79 15.63 -14.22
N SER A 365 17.03 15.88 -14.64
CA SER A 365 18.21 15.91 -13.77
C SER A 365 19.07 17.12 -14.15
N ASP A 366 19.53 17.88 -13.16
CA ASP A 366 20.35 19.10 -13.35
C ASP A 366 19.76 20.10 -14.38
N GLY A 367 18.42 20.25 -14.36
CA GLY A 367 17.72 21.12 -15.30
C GLY A 367 17.71 20.64 -16.75
N LYS A 368 17.99 19.36 -17.01
CA LYS A 368 17.95 18.70 -18.33
C LYS A 368 16.99 17.52 -18.31
N ALA A 369 16.30 17.28 -19.42
CA ALA A 369 15.39 16.15 -19.59
C ALA A 369 16.09 14.98 -20.33
N TYR A 370 15.77 13.75 -19.92
CA TYR A 370 16.32 12.50 -20.47
C TYR A 370 15.18 11.53 -20.76
N ILE A 371 15.04 11.11 -22.02
CA ILE A 371 13.97 10.23 -22.49
C ILE A 371 14.31 8.78 -22.16
N PHE A 372 13.38 8.00 -21.63
CA PHE A 372 13.54 6.57 -21.33
C PHE A 372 12.55 5.67 -22.06
N GLU A 373 11.43 6.22 -22.54
CA GLU A 373 10.46 5.46 -23.31
C GLU A 373 9.71 6.39 -24.27
N TYR A 374 9.40 5.87 -25.44
CA TYR A 374 8.51 6.48 -26.42
C TYR A 374 7.32 5.54 -26.66
N GLU A 375 6.12 6.03 -26.34
CA GLU A 375 4.85 5.30 -26.49
C GLU A 375 3.98 5.89 -27.63
N GLY A 376 4.53 6.86 -28.37
CA GLY A 376 3.79 7.52 -29.44
C GLY A 376 3.44 6.58 -30.59
N SER A 377 2.51 7.05 -31.43
CA SER A 377 1.91 6.26 -32.52
C SER A 377 2.86 5.82 -33.67
N GLY A 378 4.17 6.05 -33.53
CA GLY A 378 5.19 5.76 -34.54
C GLY A 378 5.23 6.82 -35.66
N GLY A 379 5.64 6.41 -36.86
CA GLY A 379 5.76 7.32 -38.01
C GLY A 379 7.00 8.20 -37.98
N ASP A 380 6.90 9.38 -38.58
CA ASP A 380 8.02 10.32 -38.67
C ASP A 380 8.07 11.18 -37.41
N ILE A 381 9.17 11.09 -36.66
CA ILE A 381 9.31 11.75 -35.36
C ILE A 381 10.49 12.72 -35.34
N VAL A 382 10.33 13.81 -34.59
CA VAL A 382 11.43 14.71 -34.21
C VAL A 382 11.55 14.64 -32.70
N VAL A 383 12.72 14.26 -32.20
CA VAL A 383 12.97 14.27 -30.75
C VAL A 383 12.74 15.69 -30.24
N PRO A 384 11.87 15.89 -29.23
CA PRO A 384 11.49 17.22 -28.78
C PRO A 384 12.70 17.94 -28.20
N ARG A 385 12.85 19.24 -28.52
CA ARG A 385 13.94 20.05 -27.95
C ARG A 385 13.76 20.31 -26.45
N THR A 386 12.53 20.26 -25.97
CA THR A 386 12.18 20.48 -24.58
C THR A 386 11.09 19.52 -24.14
N LEU A 387 11.20 19.01 -22.91
CA LEU A 387 10.16 18.23 -22.23
C LEU A 387 9.95 18.82 -20.84
N GLY A 388 8.71 19.17 -20.50
CA GLY A 388 8.38 19.77 -19.20
C GLY A 388 9.06 21.11 -18.94
N GLY A 389 9.38 21.86 -20.01
CA GLY A 389 10.11 23.13 -19.95
C GLY A 389 11.63 23.01 -19.82
N TYR A 390 12.17 21.79 -19.75
CA TYR A 390 13.62 21.53 -19.68
C TYR A 390 14.18 21.10 -21.03
N PRO A 391 15.42 21.52 -21.39
CA PRO A 391 16.09 21.04 -22.60
C PRO A 391 16.29 19.52 -22.56
N VAL A 392 15.94 18.83 -23.64
CA VAL A 392 16.22 17.39 -23.77
C VAL A 392 17.69 17.20 -24.15
N CYS A 393 18.42 16.42 -23.37
CA CYS A 393 19.86 16.23 -23.52
C CYS A 393 20.31 14.79 -23.69
N GLY A 394 19.44 13.80 -23.48
CA GLY A 394 19.82 12.41 -23.66
C GLY A 394 18.67 11.47 -23.97
N ILE A 395 19.01 10.39 -24.66
CA ILE A 395 18.12 9.29 -24.97
C ILE A 395 18.64 8.05 -24.25
N GLY A 396 17.84 7.51 -23.36
CA GLY A 396 18.11 6.34 -22.53
C GLY A 396 18.16 5.05 -23.34
N GLY A 397 18.70 4.01 -22.71
CA GLY A 397 18.86 2.71 -23.36
C GLY A 397 17.49 2.14 -23.73
N ARG A 398 17.38 1.58 -24.94
CA ARG A 398 16.14 1.00 -25.48
C ARG A 398 14.92 1.94 -25.52
N ALA A 399 15.10 3.26 -25.42
CA ALA A 399 13.99 4.21 -25.29
C ALA A 399 12.97 4.17 -26.44
N PHE A 400 13.42 3.86 -27.66
CA PHE A 400 12.59 3.68 -28.84
C PHE A 400 12.62 2.24 -29.35
N ALA A 401 13.19 1.29 -28.61
CA ALA A 401 13.42 -0.06 -29.13
C ALA A 401 12.12 -0.79 -29.46
N GLY A 402 12.03 -1.34 -30.67
CA GLY A 402 10.86 -2.07 -31.16
C GLY A 402 9.65 -1.20 -31.50
N THR A 403 9.81 0.13 -31.56
CA THR A 403 8.70 1.04 -31.92
C THR A 403 8.42 1.05 -33.42
N ASP A 404 7.22 1.53 -33.80
CA ASP A 404 6.78 1.66 -35.19
C ASP A 404 7.22 2.97 -35.86
N ILE A 405 8.29 3.59 -35.37
CA ILE A 405 8.88 4.79 -35.99
C ILE A 405 9.38 4.47 -37.40
N LYS A 406 9.18 5.42 -38.33
CA LYS A 406 9.61 5.34 -39.73
C LYS A 406 10.81 6.22 -40.00
N SER A 407 10.86 7.38 -39.38
CA SER A 407 12.04 8.24 -39.40
C SER A 407 12.20 8.95 -38.07
N VAL A 408 13.45 9.26 -37.70
CA VAL A 408 13.74 10.04 -36.50
C VAL A 408 14.77 11.13 -36.79
N THR A 409 14.43 12.37 -36.43
CA THR A 409 15.36 13.49 -36.36
C THR A 409 15.75 13.74 -34.91
N VAL A 410 17.04 13.59 -34.60
CA VAL A 410 17.63 13.82 -33.28
C VAL A 410 18.27 15.20 -33.29
N HIS A 411 17.75 16.13 -32.50
CA HIS A 411 18.23 17.51 -32.53
C HIS A 411 19.61 17.69 -31.86
N SER A 412 20.29 18.79 -32.18
CA SER A 412 21.66 19.12 -31.71
C SER A 412 21.85 19.38 -30.22
N GLY A 413 20.79 19.24 -29.42
CA GLY A 413 20.86 19.36 -27.97
C GLY A 413 21.11 18.01 -27.28
N ILE A 414 21.04 16.91 -28.02
CA ILE A 414 21.27 15.56 -27.49
C ILE A 414 22.77 15.30 -27.36
N GLU A 415 23.21 15.16 -26.12
CA GLU A 415 24.60 14.88 -25.75
C GLU A 415 24.93 13.40 -25.94
N TYR A 416 23.97 12.51 -25.67
CA TYR A 416 24.13 11.06 -25.85
C TYR A 416 22.83 10.32 -26.20
N ALA A 417 22.98 9.22 -26.92
CA ALA A 417 21.96 8.19 -27.12
C ALA A 417 22.54 6.85 -26.66
N ALA A 418 21.98 6.26 -25.61
CA ALA A 418 22.53 5.09 -24.93
C ALA A 418 22.27 3.77 -25.69
N ASN A 419 22.74 2.67 -25.11
CA ASN A 419 22.73 1.35 -25.75
C ASN A 419 21.33 0.96 -26.24
N GLU A 420 21.27 0.43 -27.46
CA GLU A 420 20.04 -0.09 -28.07
C GLU A 420 18.90 0.93 -28.17
N ALA A 421 19.16 2.24 -28.06
CA ALA A 421 18.13 3.27 -27.99
C ALA A 421 17.07 3.16 -29.10
N PHE A 422 17.43 2.73 -30.30
CA PHE A 422 16.53 2.52 -31.43
C PHE A 422 16.56 1.08 -31.97
N ALA A 423 17.01 0.10 -31.17
CA ALA A 423 17.13 -1.28 -31.64
C ALA A 423 15.78 -1.89 -32.04
N SER A 424 15.80 -2.83 -32.99
CA SER A 424 14.67 -3.61 -33.48
C SER A 424 13.48 -2.79 -34.03
N CYS A 425 13.67 -1.52 -34.38
CA CYS A 425 12.64 -0.71 -35.05
C CYS A 425 12.46 -1.16 -36.50
N GLN A 426 11.63 -2.18 -36.73
CA GLN A 426 11.47 -2.82 -38.05
C GLN A 426 10.92 -1.89 -39.13
N SER A 427 10.26 -0.80 -38.73
CA SER A 427 9.72 0.21 -39.66
C SER A 427 10.67 1.38 -39.92
N LEU A 428 11.79 1.49 -39.19
CA LEU A 428 12.68 2.64 -39.24
C LEU A 428 13.47 2.63 -40.56
N VAL A 429 13.22 3.62 -41.41
CA VAL A 429 13.83 3.78 -42.73
C VAL A 429 14.97 4.79 -42.72
N SER A 430 14.86 5.86 -41.93
CA SER A 430 15.87 6.91 -41.89
C SER A 430 16.10 7.55 -40.53
N VAL A 431 17.36 7.87 -40.24
CA VAL A 431 17.79 8.57 -39.02
C VAL A 431 18.62 9.79 -39.41
N GLU A 432 18.35 10.92 -38.76
CA GLU A 432 19.12 12.15 -38.91
C GLU A 432 19.53 12.71 -37.55
N PHE A 433 20.84 12.80 -37.30
CA PHE A 433 21.38 13.55 -36.17
C PHE A 433 21.73 14.97 -36.60
N GLU A 434 20.95 15.95 -36.14
CA GLU A 434 21.29 17.36 -36.29
C GLU A 434 22.42 17.68 -35.31
N GLY A 435 23.58 18.13 -35.78
CA GLY A 435 24.62 18.70 -34.91
C GLY A 435 26.02 18.11 -35.07
N GLU A 436 26.91 18.63 -34.23
CA GLU A 436 28.33 18.29 -34.28
C GLU A 436 28.64 17.06 -33.42
N ALA A 437 28.11 16.97 -32.20
CA ALA A 437 28.51 15.91 -31.26
C ALA A 437 27.32 15.23 -30.59
N THR A 438 27.28 13.89 -30.67
CA THR A 438 26.42 13.02 -29.87
C THR A 438 27.17 11.70 -29.65
N THR A 439 27.27 11.24 -28.40
CA THR A 439 27.81 9.91 -28.10
C THR A 439 26.75 8.84 -28.36
N LEU A 440 27.11 7.80 -29.10
CA LEU A 440 26.21 6.68 -29.42
C LEU A 440 26.60 5.44 -28.62
N GLY A 441 25.61 4.73 -28.07
CA GLY A 441 25.78 3.48 -27.33
C GLY A 441 25.78 2.25 -28.24
N ALA A 442 26.21 1.11 -27.68
CA ALA A 442 26.26 -0.17 -28.38
C ALA A 442 24.88 -0.60 -28.87
N GLY A 443 24.81 -1.20 -30.05
CA GLY A 443 23.56 -1.72 -30.63
C GLY A 443 22.51 -0.66 -30.94
N ILE A 444 22.88 0.63 -31.03
CA ILE A 444 21.91 1.74 -31.12
C ILE A 444 20.83 1.55 -32.19
N PHE A 445 21.15 0.97 -33.36
CA PHE A 445 20.20 0.62 -34.42
C PHE A 445 20.19 -0.89 -34.75
N ALA A 446 20.64 -1.75 -33.82
CA ALA A 446 20.67 -3.20 -34.04
C ALA A 446 19.30 -3.72 -34.51
N ASP A 447 19.28 -4.62 -35.49
CA ASP A 447 18.09 -5.24 -36.09
C ASP A 447 17.06 -4.28 -36.70
N CYS A 448 17.45 -3.06 -37.06
CA CYS A 448 16.59 -2.16 -37.85
C CYS A 448 16.59 -2.56 -39.34
N SER A 449 15.91 -3.66 -39.67
CA SER A 449 15.98 -4.29 -41.00
C SER A 449 15.57 -3.40 -42.18
N ALA A 450 14.73 -2.38 -41.95
CA ALA A 450 14.29 -1.42 -42.96
C ALA A 450 15.19 -0.18 -43.08
N LEU A 451 16.19 -0.01 -42.22
CA LEU A 451 17.03 1.19 -42.16
C LEU A 451 17.87 1.32 -43.43
N LYS A 452 17.70 2.43 -44.15
CA LYS A 452 18.35 2.70 -45.44
C LYS A 452 19.26 3.92 -45.42
N SER A 453 18.94 4.91 -44.60
CA SER A 453 19.66 6.19 -44.59
C SER A 453 19.96 6.62 -43.16
N VAL A 454 21.23 6.91 -42.89
CA VAL A 454 21.67 7.41 -41.59
C VAL A 454 22.58 8.61 -41.83
N ILE A 455 22.23 9.75 -41.24
CA ILE A 455 23.09 10.92 -41.17
C ILE A 455 23.68 10.95 -39.76
N LEU A 456 24.97 10.62 -39.66
CA LEU A 456 25.72 10.56 -38.41
C LEU A 456 26.11 11.97 -37.89
N PRO A 457 26.30 12.14 -36.57
CA PRO A 457 26.89 13.37 -36.02
C PRO A 457 28.27 13.65 -36.64
N SER A 458 28.51 14.89 -37.07
CA SER A 458 29.70 15.23 -37.86
C SER A 458 31.04 15.19 -37.10
N ALA A 459 31.02 15.24 -35.77
CA ALA A 459 32.17 15.10 -34.87
C ALA A 459 32.17 13.76 -34.10
N LEU A 460 31.44 12.74 -34.60
CA LEU A 460 31.42 11.42 -33.97
C LEU A 460 32.81 10.78 -34.01
N ALA A 461 33.29 10.34 -32.84
CA ALA A 461 34.63 9.76 -32.68
C ALA A 461 34.66 8.22 -32.78
N SER A 462 33.57 7.53 -32.45
CA SER A 462 33.47 6.07 -32.52
C SER A 462 32.12 5.63 -33.11
N ILE A 463 32.15 4.59 -33.96
CA ILE A 463 30.96 3.77 -34.24
C ILE A 463 30.97 2.62 -33.23
N PRO A 464 29.99 2.56 -32.30
CA PRO A 464 30.01 1.60 -31.21
C PRO A 464 29.69 0.18 -31.67
N SER A 465 29.98 -0.79 -30.81
CA SER A 465 29.76 -2.21 -31.07
C SER A 465 28.32 -2.47 -31.48
N ASP A 466 28.11 -3.31 -32.48
CA ASP A 466 26.78 -3.69 -33.00
C ASP A 466 25.88 -2.53 -33.51
N ALA A 467 26.41 -1.31 -33.71
CA ALA A 467 25.61 -0.12 -34.00
C ALA A 467 24.57 -0.31 -35.11
N PHE A 468 24.92 -1.03 -36.18
CA PHE A 468 24.09 -1.32 -37.35
C PHE A 468 23.97 -2.82 -37.62
N THR A 469 24.22 -3.69 -36.63
CA THR A 469 24.06 -5.14 -36.78
C THR A 469 22.64 -5.45 -37.28
N GLY A 470 22.51 -6.30 -38.30
CA GLY A 470 21.20 -6.71 -38.85
C GLY A 470 20.44 -5.63 -39.64
N CYS A 471 21.04 -4.45 -39.89
CA CYS A 471 20.48 -3.41 -40.76
C CYS A 471 20.57 -3.79 -42.25
N SER A 472 19.87 -4.86 -42.63
CA SER A 472 19.93 -5.52 -43.94
C SER A 472 19.45 -4.69 -45.14
N SER A 473 18.89 -3.50 -44.92
CA SER A 473 18.56 -2.53 -45.99
C SER A 473 19.58 -1.40 -46.14
N LEU A 474 20.56 -1.29 -45.23
CA LEU A 474 21.56 -0.22 -45.25
C LEU A 474 22.63 -0.55 -46.29
N ASP A 475 22.57 0.09 -47.45
CA ASP A 475 23.45 -0.19 -48.60
C ASP A 475 24.58 0.83 -48.80
N ASN A 476 24.51 1.96 -48.10
CA ASN A 476 25.50 3.02 -48.11
C ASN A 476 25.49 3.78 -46.77
N ILE A 477 26.66 4.20 -46.32
CA ILE A 477 26.82 5.10 -45.17
C ILE A 477 27.98 6.06 -45.42
N ILE A 478 27.82 7.32 -44.99
CA ILE A 478 28.89 8.31 -45.02
C ILE A 478 29.47 8.39 -43.61
N LEU A 479 30.73 8.00 -43.46
CA LEU A 479 31.44 8.07 -42.19
C LEU A 479 31.98 9.50 -41.95
N PRO A 480 31.90 10.05 -40.73
CA PRO A 480 32.41 11.39 -40.43
C PRO A 480 33.95 11.48 -40.55
N ASP A 481 34.45 12.62 -41.03
CA ASP A 481 35.90 12.87 -41.18
C ASP A 481 36.67 12.89 -39.84
N THR A 482 35.96 12.94 -38.71
CA THR A 482 36.52 12.89 -37.34
C THR A 482 36.58 11.50 -36.75
N LEU A 483 36.06 10.48 -37.44
CA LEU A 483 35.90 9.14 -36.89
C LEU A 483 37.25 8.49 -36.59
N GLU A 484 37.45 8.01 -35.37
CA GLU A 484 38.70 7.38 -34.92
C GLU A 484 38.57 5.86 -34.80
N ILE A 485 37.41 5.36 -34.35
CA ILE A 485 37.22 3.95 -33.99
C ILE A 485 35.96 3.38 -34.65
N ILE A 486 36.06 2.16 -35.18
CA ILE A 486 34.91 1.33 -35.56
C ILE A 486 34.98 0.04 -34.75
N GLU A 487 34.03 -0.14 -33.83
CA GLU A 487 34.02 -1.24 -32.87
C GLU A 487 33.46 -2.56 -33.46
N ALA A 488 33.53 -3.62 -32.67
CA ALA A 488 33.20 -4.98 -33.10
C ALA A 488 31.77 -5.07 -33.64
N TYR A 489 31.63 -5.79 -34.77
CA TYR A 489 30.34 -6.05 -35.44
C TYR A 489 29.52 -4.80 -35.83
N ALA A 490 30.09 -3.60 -35.81
CA ALA A 490 29.37 -2.34 -36.08
C ALA A 490 28.47 -2.35 -37.32
N PHE A 491 28.88 -3.02 -38.41
CA PHE A 491 28.14 -3.14 -39.67
C PHE A 491 27.79 -4.58 -40.03
N TYR A 492 27.68 -5.46 -39.03
CA TYR A 492 27.38 -6.87 -39.26
C TYR A 492 26.02 -7.08 -39.95
N GLU A 493 25.96 -7.92 -40.97
CA GLU A 493 24.70 -8.21 -41.70
C GLU A 493 24.00 -6.98 -42.33
N THR A 494 24.77 -5.95 -42.73
CA THR A 494 24.28 -4.83 -43.55
C THR A 494 24.29 -5.14 -45.06
N ALA A 495 23.69 -4.30 -45.90
CA ALA A 495 23.73 -4.42 -47.36
C ALA A 495 24.83 -3.56 -48.02
N ILE A 496 25.77 -3.03 -47.23
CA ILE A 496 26.82 -2.12 -47.69
C ILE A 496 27.74 -2.86 -48.68
N LYS A 497 27.96 -2.25 -49.85
CA LYS A 497 28.81 -2.81 -50.92
C LYS A 497 30.15 -2.10 -51.06
N GLU A 498 30.17 -0.83 -50.70
CA GLU A 498 31.36 0.02 -50.74
C GLU A 498 31.32 0.92 -49.51
N ILE A 499 32.45 1.00 -48.81
CA ILE A 499 32.62 1.89 -47.66
C ILE A 499 33.96 2.62 -47.77
N THR A 500 33.93 3.92 -47.57
CA THR A 500 35.13 4.75 -47.52
C THR A 500 35.50 4.98 -46.07
N ILE A 501 36.70 4.53 -45.69
CA ILE A 501 37.22 4.67 -44.33
C ILE A 501 37.93 6.03 -44.23
N PRO A 502 37.48 6.95 -43.36
CA PRO A 502 38.14 8.24 -43.17
C PRO A 502 39.61 8.10 -42.75
N ALA A 503 40.45 9.05 -43.17
CA ALA A 503 41.87 9.06 -42.83
C ALA A 503 42.14 9.19 -41.32
N SER A 504 41.17 9.67 -40.54
CA SER A 504 41.21 9.77 -39.08
C SER A 504 41.12 8.42 -38.37
N VAL A 505 40.59 7.37 -39.01
CA VAL A 505 40.33 6.07 -38.35
C VAL A 505 41.65 5.40 -37.97
N ILE A 506 41.82 5.11 -36.67
CA ILE A 506 43.01 4.47 -36.09
C ILE A 506 42.74 3.04 -35.62
N SER A 507 41.48 2.65 -35.39
CA SER A 507 41.10 1.30 -34.95
C SER A 507 39.86 0.81 -35.67
N ILE A 508 39.90 -0.46 -36.12
CA ILE A 508 38.76 -1.20 -36.64
C ILE A 508 38.80 -2.59 -35.99
N GLU A 509 37.76 -2.94 -35.26
CA GLU A 509 37.70 -4.16 -34.45
C GLU A 509 37.18 -5.39 -35.22
N GLU A 510 37.21 -6.54 -34.56
CA GLU A 510 36.82 -7.84 -35.14
C GLU A 510 35.37 -7.81 -35.66
N GLY A 511 35.18 -8.29 -36.88
CA GLY A 511 33.86 -8.40 -37.51
C GLY A 511 33.14 -7.08 -37.76
N ALA A 512 33.78 -5.92 -37.51
CA ALA A 512 33.18 -4.59 -37.66
C ALA A 512 32.54 -4.37 -39.02
N LEU A 513 33.09 -4.98 -40.08
CA LEU A 513 32.60 -4.93 -41.45
C LEU A 513 32.21 -6.32 -41.97
N GLY A 514 32.07 -7.31 -41.08
CA GLY A 514 31.79 -8.71 -41.43
C GLY A 514 30.32 -8.95 -41.75
N GLY A 515 29.99 -10.04 -42.44
CA GLY A 515 28.58 -10.43 -42.66
C GLY A 515 27.74 -9.52 -43.57
N THR A 516 28.30 -8.43 -44.11
CA THR A 516 27.62 -7.63 -45.15
C THR A 516 27.23 -8.56 -46.30
N VAL A 517 25.97 -8.52 -46.76
CA VAL A 517 25.35 -9.50 -47.66
C VAL A 517 26.38 -10.07 -48.66
N PRO A 518 26.61 -11.39 -48.69
CA PRO A 518 27.65 -12.00 -49.52
C PRO A 518 27.37 -11.65 -50.97
N PRO A 519 28.14 -10.78 -51.61
CA PRO A 519 27.83 -10.45 -52.96
C PRO A 519 28.46 -11.55 -53.83
N GLU A 520 27.87 -11.81 -55.00
CA GLU A 520 28.59 -12.48 -56.08
C GLU A 520 29.85 -11.68 -56.52
N THR A 521 30.09 -10.53 -55.91
CA THR A 521 31.19 -9.58 -56.10
C THR A 521 31.88 -9.23 -54.76
N PRO A 522 33.16 -8.86 -54.72
CA PRO A 522 33.82 -8.41 -53.48
C PRO A 522 33.22 -7.11 -52.93
N VAL A 523 33.26 -6.90 -51.60
CA VAL A 523 33.03 -5.57 -50.98
C VAL A 523 34.26 -4.70 -51.25
N ALA A 524 34.04 -3.50 -51.79
CA ALA A 524 35.13 -2.55 -52.05
C ALA A 524 35.37 -1.69 -50.80
N ILE A 525 36.58 -1.72 -50.25
CA ILE A 525 36.96 -0.90 -49.10
C ILE A 525 37.99 0.11 -49.56
N SER A 526 37.66 1.38 -49.41
CA SER A 526 38.49 2.49 -49.82
C SER A 526 39.22 3.09 -48.63
N VAL A 527 40.56 3.09 -48.64
CA VAL A 527 41.41 3.48 -47.49
C VAL A 527 42.47 4.51 -47.87
N TYR A 528 42.74 5.43 -46.93
CA TYR A 528 43.86 6.36 -46.97
C TYR A 528 45.06 5.74 -46.22
N ASP A 529 46.05 5.22 -46.97
CA ASP A 529 47.39 4.79 -46.48
C ASP A 529 47.44 3.55 -45.53
N ASP A 530 48.57 2.86 -45.62
CA ASP A 530 49.11 1.58 -45.13
C ASP A 530 49.10 1.33 -43.60
N LYS A 531 47.99 1.63 -42.90
CA LYS A 531 47.82 1.46 -41.43
C LYS A 531 47.90 0.03 -40.88
N GLY A 532 48.17 -0.98 -41.72
CA GLY A 532 48.47 -2.35 -41.26
C GLY A 532 47.32 -3.10 -40.58
N PHE A 533 46.07 -2.70 -40.81
CA PHE A 533 44.89 -3.38 -40.27
C PHE A 533 44.84 -4.87 -40.67
N ASP A 534 44.41 -5.71 -39.74
CA ASP A 534 44.12 -7.13 -40.00
C ASP A 534 42.76 -7.27 -40.69
N TRP A 535 42.76 -6.95 -41.98
CA TRP A 535 41.54 -6.94 -42.79
C TRP A 535 40.83 -8.29 -42.84
N TYR A 536 41.52 -9.40 -42.58
CA TYR A 536 40.90 -10.72 -42.54
C TYR A 536 39.88 -10.83 -41.40
N ASN A 537 40.25 -10.40 -40.19
CA ASN A 537 39.38 -10.44 -39.02
C ASN A 537 38.33 -9.33 -39.02
N ILE A 538 38.61 -8.19 -39.67
CA ILE A 538 37.67 -7.05 -39.77
C ILE A 538 36.44 -7.40 -40.64
N VAL A 539 36.62 -8.14 -41.74
CA VAL A 539 35.57 -8.37 -42.75
C VAL A 539 35.10 -9.83 -42.86
N GLY A 540 35.83 -10.80 -42.31
CA GLY A 540 35.46 -12.22 -42.38
C GLY A 540 35.62 -12.92 -43.75
N GLY A 541 36.22 -12.28 -44.77
CA GLY A 541 36.59 -12.90 -46.07
C GLY A 541 36.12 -12.16 -47.34
N ASN A 542 36.80 -12.41 -48.49
CA ASN A 542 36.58 -11.89 -49.87
C ASN A 542 36.22 -10.39 -50.04
N PHE A 543 37.24 -9.52 -50.00
CA PHE A 543 37.12 -8.06 -50.18
C PHE A 543 38.14 -7.53 -51.20
N GLU A 544 37.81 -6.41 -51.85
CA GLU A 544 38.70 -5.66 -52.75
C GLU A 544 39.14 -4.36 -52.06
N LEU A 545 40.42 -4.27 -51.71
CA LEU A 545 41.00 -3.02 -51.17
C LEU A 545 41.30 -2.05 -52.31
N ARG A 546 40.76 -0.83 -52.22
CA ARG A 546 41.09 0.29 -53.10
C ARG A 546 41.81 1.35 -52.28
N TYR A 547 42.99 1.73 -52.73
CA TYR A 547 43.72 2.85 -52.15
C TYR A 547 43.27 4.11 -52.88
N ILE A 548 42.67 5.06 -52.15
CA ILE A 548 42.20 6.35 -52.70
C ILE A 548 43.30 7.42 -52.55
#